data_AF-B8IF99-F1
#
_entry.id   AF-B8IF99-F1
#
_cell.length_a   1.000
_cell.length_b   1.000
_cell.length_c   1.000
_cell.angle_alpha   90.00
_cell.angle_beta   90.00
_cell.angle_gamma   90.00
#
_symmetry.space_group_name_H-M   'P 1'
#
loop_
_entity.id
_entity.type
_entity.pdbx_description
1 polymer ?
#
loop_
_entity_poly.entity_id
_entity_poly.type
_entity_poly.pdbx_seq_one_letter_code
_entity_poly.pdbx_strand_id
1 'polypeptide(L)'
;MHLHAGERIHLTMSGVGNRAIVCLNTFAVTEPALEGRDPAEDGFTYDVTQWLHPGRNVLTVVLIGPCARAPFRMVVTSDGQRLCRLDETEFVDTTMPWRLWTGAIEMASPVPSDIGAVRPRVQPRGLHLPLS
;
A
#
# COMPACT_ATOMS: atom_id res chain seq x y z
N MET A 1 5.40 5.98 3.59
CA MET A 1 5.96 5.68 2.24
C MET A 1 5.17 6.47 1.21
N HIS A 2 5.76 6.90 0.11
CA HIS A 2 5.06 7.63 -0.96
C HIS A 2 5.14 6.84 -2.26
N LEU A 3 4.04 6.79 -3.00
CA LEU A 3 3.88 6.06 -4.26
C LEU A 3 3.31 6.94 -5.35
N HIS A 4 3.74 6.69 -6.59
CA HIS A 4 3.20 7.33 -7.78
C HIS A 4 2.08 6.50 -8.42
N ALA A 5 1.17 7.18 -9.12
CA ALA A 5 0.11 6.54 -9.90
C ALA A 5 0.70 5.56 -10.93
N GLY A 6 0.27 4.30 -10.86
CA GLY A 6 0.68 3.24 -11.79
C GLY A 6 1.81 2.34 -11.27
N GLU A 7 2.45 2.69 -10.16
CA GLU A 7 3.46 1.83 -9.52
C GLU A 7 2.83 0.56 -8.93
N ARG A 8 3.54 -0.57 -9.06
CA ARG A 8 3.10 -1.85 -8.48
C ARG A 8 3.73 -2.09 -7.14
N ILE A 9 2.92 -2.52 -6.16
CA ILE A 9 3.39 -2.83 -4.82
C ILE A 9 3.38 -4.32 -4.55
N HIS A 10 4.54 -4.80 -4.13
CA HIS A 10 4.71 -6.16 -3.66
C HIS A 10 5.11 -6.19 -2.20
N LEU A 11 4.49 -7.10 -1.45
CA LEU A 11 4.84 -7.44 -0.09
C LEU A 11 5.51 -8.80 -0.08
N THR A 12 6.80 -8.85 0.21
CA THR A 12 7.54 -10.11 0.39
C THR A 12 7.68 -10.38 1.88
N MET A 13 7.22 -11.55 2.34
CA MET A 13 7.20 -11.90 3.76
C MET A 13 7.94 -13.20 4.04
N SER A 14 8.63 -13.25 5.17
CA SER A 14 9.25 -14.46 5.71
C SER A 14 9.07 -14.54 7.23
N GLY A 15 9.17 -15.75 7.78
CA GLY A 15 8.85 -15.99 9.19
C GLY A 15 7.39 -15.70 9.56
N VAL A 16 6.47 -15.78 8.57
CA VAL A 16 5.03 -15.57 8.72
C VAL A 16 4.44 -16.67 9.60
N GLY A 17 4.65 -17.94 9.23
CA GLY A 17 4.07 -19.10 9.92
C GLY A 17 2.56 -18.97 10.15
N ASN A 18 2.02 -19.69 11.12
CA ASN A 18 0.60 -19.60 11.50
C ASN A 18 0.30 -18.36 12.38
N ARG A 19 1.19 -17.36 12.41
CA ARG A 19 1.17 -16.32 13.44
C ARG A 19 1.07 -14.88 12.94
N ALA A 20 1.39 -14.62 11.68
CA ALA A 20 1.37 -13.26 11.14
C ALA A 20 0.10 -13.02 10.30
N ILE A 21 -0.68 -12.04 10.71
CA ILE A 21 -1.82 -11.53 9.95
C ILE A 21 -1.41 -10.19 9.35
N VAL A 22 -1.43 -10.09 8.03
CA VAL A 22 -1.10 -8.86 7.30
C VAL A 22 -2.34 -8.37 6.57
N CYS A 23 -2.67 -7.10 6.77
CA CYS A 23 -3.81 -6.46 6.14
C CYS A 23 -3.39 -5.15 5.47
N LEU A 24 -3.90 -4.89 4.27
CA LEU A 24 -3.81 -3.58 3.62
C LEU A 24 -5.21 -2.97 3.59
N ASN A 25 -5.37 -1.82 4.24
CA ASN A 25 -6.67 -1.22 4.54
C ASN A 25 -7.54 -2.23 5.29
N THR A 26 -8.67 -2.64 4.69
CA THR A 26 -9.58 -3.66 5.24
C THR A 26 -9.38 -5.05 4.61
N PHE A 27 -8.43 -5.21 3.69
CA PHE A 27 -8.21 -6.46 2.95
C PHE A 27 -7.12 -7.30 3.63
N ALA A 28 -7.44 -8.56 3.92
CA ALA A 28 -6.44 -9.52 4.40
C ALA A 28 -5.52 -9.94 3.25
N VAL A 29 -4.22 -9.70 3.40
CA VAL A 29 -3.16 -10.09 2.46
C VAL A 29 -2.76 -11.54 2.70
N THR A 30 -2.56 -11.91 3.97
CA THR A 30 -2.33 -13.30 4.35
C THR A 30 -3.67 -13.95 4.65
N GLU A 31 -3.92 -15.14 4.10
CA GLU A 31 -5.01 -15.97 4.57
C GLU A 31 -4.70 -16.41 6.01
N PRO A 32 -5.67 -16.41 6.94
CA PRO A 32 -5.48 -17.11 8.21
C PRO A 32 -5.16 -18.56 7.86
N ALA A 33 -4.05 -19.08 8.36
CA ALA A 33 -3.54 -20.40 8.00
C ALA A 33 -4.65 -21.45 8.01
N LEU A 34 -5.14 -21.79 6.82
CA LEU A 34 -6.03 -22.91 6.63
C LEU A 34 -5.21 -24.18 6.89
N GLU A 35 -5.76 -25.09 7.70
CA GLU A 35 -5.14 -26.37 8.01
C GLU A 35 -4.63 -27.04 6.73
N GLY A 36 -3.33 -27.36 6.67
CA GLY A 36 -2.73 -28.15 5.59
C GLY A 36 -1.76 -27.44 4.64
N ARG A 37 -1.50 -26.13 4.80
CA ARG A 37 -0.29 -25.49 4.23
C ARG A 37 0.68 -25.15 5.35
N ASP A 38 1.92 -25.59 5.22
CA ASP A 38 3.01 -25.15 6.09
C ASP A 38 3.38 -23.70 5.70
N PRO A 39 3.01 -22.68 6.49
CA PRO A 39 3.35 -21.30 6.17
C PRO A 39 4.80 -20.96 6.57
N ALA A 40 5.60 -21.97 6.92
CA ALA A 40 7.04 -21.90 7.07
C ALA A 40 7.81 -22.03 5.75
N GLU A 41 7.15 -22.22 4.60
CA GLU A 41 7.82 -22.07 3.30
C GLU A 41 8.20 -20.59 3.09
N ASP A 42 9.50 -20.31 3.11
CA ASP A 42 10.04 -18.96 3.11
C ASP A 42 9.70 -18.15 1.83
N GLY A 43 9.33 -16.88 2.01
CA GLY A 43 9.48 -15.85 0.97
C GLY A 43 8.28 -15.61 0.05
N PHE A 44 7.05 -15.69 0.54
CA PHE A 44 5.86 -15.36 -0.27
C PHE A 44 5.84 -13.89 -0.65
N THR A 45 5.58 -13.63 -1.93
CA THR A 45 5.42 -12.28 -2.47
C THR A 45 3.99 -12.09 -2.97
N TYR A 46 3.32 -11.05 -2.46
CA TYR A 46 1.94 -10.73 -2.81
C TYR A 46 1.91 -9.39 -3.56
N ASP A 47 1.28 -9.37 -4.74
CA ASP A 47 0.89 -8.13 -5.41
C ASP A 47 -0.38 -7.60 -4.74
N VAL A 48 -0.26 -6.44 -4.09
CA VAL A 48 -1.34 -5.79 -3.35
C VAL A 48 -1.84 -4.52 -4.03
N THR A 49 -1.38 -4.26 -5.26
CA THR A 49 -1.63 -3.01 -5.99
C THR A 49 -3.13 -2.73 -6.14
N GLN A 50 -3.93 -3.76 -6.39
CA GLN A 50 -5.39 -3.66 -6.55
C GLN A 50 -6.15 -3.20 -5.28
N TRP A 51 -5.52 -3.29 -4.11
CA TRP A 51 -6.12 -2.89 -2.83
C TRP A 51 -5.70 -1.49 -2.38
N LEU A 52 -4.86 -0.80 -3.17
CA LEU A 52 -4.49 0.58 -2.93
C LEU A 52 -5.57 1.53 -3.45
N HIS A 53 -5.74 2.64 -2.74
CA HIS A 53 -6.62 3.73 -3.11
C HIS A 53 -5.84 5.05 -3.15
N PRO A 54 -6.28 6.05 -3.94
CA PRO A 54 -5.71 7.39 -3.90
C PRO A 54 -5.67 7.96 -2.46
N GLY A 55 -4.55 8.56 -2.07
CA GLY A 55 -4.33 9.09 -0.72
C GLY A 55 -3.76 8.05 0.25
N ARG A 56 -4.17 8.13 1.51
CA ARG A 56 -3.57 7.34 2.59
C ARG A 56 -4.12 5.92 2.65
N ASN A 57 -3.22 4.94 2.56
CA ASN A 57 -3.49 3.52 2.78
C ASN A 57 -2.78 3.08 4.06
N VAL A 58 -3.37 2.13 4.79
CA VAL A 58 -2.84 1.63 6.06
C VAL A 58 -2.45 0.16 5.93
N LEU A 59 -1.17 -0.13 6.09
CA LEU A 59 -0.65 -1.49 6.19
C LEU A 59 -0.56 -1.88 7.66
N THR A 60 -1.24 -2.96 8.03
CA THR A 60 -1.28 -3.47 9.41
C THR A 60 -0.67 -4.86 9.46
N VAL A 61 0.17 -5.10 10.47
CA VAL A 61 0.69 -6.45 10.76
C VAL A 61 0.39 -6.78 12.22
N VAL A 62 -0.18 -7.95 12.45
CA VAL A 62 -0.38 -8.53 13.78
C VAL A 62 0.44 -9.81 13.88
N LEU A 63 1.30 -9.89 14.88
CA LEU A 63 2.02 -11.12 15.23
C LEU A 63 1.40 -11.74 16.47
N ILE A 64 1.01 -13.00 16.38
CA ILE A 64 0.38 -13.76 17.47
C ILE A 64 1.41 -14.68 18.12
N GLY A 65 1.45 -14.69 19.45
CA GLY A 65 2.34 -15.54 20.23
C GLY A 65 3.78 -15.03 20.33
N PRO A 66 4.66 -15.84 20.95
CA PRO A 66 6.02 -15.44 21.29
C PRO A 66 6.90 -15.25 20.04
N CYS A 67 8.08 -14.68 20.24
CA CYS A 67 9.12 -14.64 19.21
C CYS A 67 9.44 -16.06 18.72
N ALA A 68 9.30 -16.29 17.42
CA ALA A 68 9.61 -17.56 16.80
C ALA A 68 11.12 -17.69 16.59
N ARG A 69 11.59 -18.93 16.34
CA ARG A 69 13.00 -19.18 15.99
C ARG A 69 13.42 -18.44 14.73
N ALA A 70 12.51 -18.35 13.74
CA ALA A 70 12.68 -17.51 12.58
C ALA A 70 11.92 -16.18 12.81
N PRO A 71 12.61 -15.03 12.87
CA PRO A 71 11.94 -13.76 13.11
C PRO A 71 11.09 -13.36 11.90
N PHE A 72 9.94 -12.73 12.17
CA PHE A 72 9.11 -12.18 11.10
C PHE A 72 9.85 -11.05 10.39
N ARG A 73 9.77 -11.04 9.06
CA ARG A 73 10.26 -9.96 8.21
C ARG A 73 9.29 -9.72 7.06
N MET A 74 9.10 -8.45 6.74
CA MET A 74 8.37 -8.03 5.55
C MET A 74 9.18 -6.97 4.79
N VAL A 75 9.23 -7.11 3.48
CA VAL A 75 9.85 -6.14 2.57
C VAL A 75 8.77 -5.61 1.65
N VAL A 76 8.62 -4.30 1.62
CA VAL A 76 7.72 -3.59 0.71
C VAL A 76 8.56 -3.11 -0.47
N THR A 77 8.19 -3.51 -1.68
CA THR A 77 8.83 -3.03 -2.91
C THR A 77 7.83 -2.35 -3.83
N SER A 78 8.30 -1.32 -4.55
CA SER A 78 7.59 -0.65 -5.64
C SER A 78 8.44 -0.72 -6.89
N ASP A 79 7.91 -1.30 -7.97
CA ASP A 79 8.62 -1.45 -9.25
C ASP A 79 10.07 -1.98 -9.11
N GLY A 80 10.26 -2.93 -8.18
CA GLY A 80 11.56 -3.55 -7.88
C GLY A 80 12.46 -2.76 -6.93
N GLN A 81 12.08 -1.54 -6.54
CA GLN A 81 12.78 -0.75 -5.52
C GLN A 81 12.25 -1.05 -4.12
N ARG A 82 13.15 -1.27 -3.17
CA ARG A 82 12.78 -1.46 -1.76
C ARG A 82 12.36 -0.14 -1.13
N LEU A 83 11.09 -0.04 -0.75
CA LEU A 83 10.54 1.13 -0.07
C LEU A 83 10.69 1.07 1.44
N CYS A 84 10.46 -0.12 2.00
CA CYS A 84 10.48 -0.32 3.44
C CYS A 84 10.83 -1.77 3.77
N ARG A 85 11.41 -1.95 4.95
CA ARG A 85 11.61 -3.25 5.58
C ARG A 85 11.04 -3.12 6.99
N LEU A 86 10.24 -4.11 7.37
CA LEU A 86 9.70 -4.29 8.71
C LEU A 86 10.31 -5.56 9.31
N ASP A 87 11.02 -5.42 10.41
CA ASP A 87 11.52 -6.55 11.21
C ASP A 87 10.69 -6.72 12.50
N GLU A 88 10.62 -7.95 13.04
CA GLU A 88 9.87 -8.27 14.27
C GLU A 88 10.20 -7.37 15.50
N THR A 89 11.38 -6.75 15.51
CA THR A 89 11.82 -5.82 16.57
C THR A 89 11.11 -4.47 16.54
N GLU A 90 10.42 -4.12 15.45
CA GLU A 90 9.71 -2.84 15.31
C GLU A 90 8.30 -2.87 15.91
N PHE A 91 7.87 -4.02 16.42
CA PHE A 91 6.57 -4.16 17.05
C PHE A 91 6.60 -3.64 18.48
N VAL A 92 5.53 -2.92 18.86
CA VAL A 92 5.38 -2.39 20.22
C VAL A 92 5.12 -3.55 21.20
N ASP A 93 5.83 -3.53 22.32
CA ASP A 93 5.71 -4.45 23.47
C ASP A 93 5.86 -5.95 23.15
N THR A 94 7.09 -6.45 23.33
CA THR A 94 7.43 -7.86 23.11
C THR A 94 6.87 -8.83 24.15
N THR A 95 6.22 -8.33 25.20
CA THR A 95 5.70 -9.14 26.31
C THR A 95 4.22 -9.52 26.14
N MET A 96 3.51 -8.86 25.22
CA MET A 96 2.11 -9.14 24.94
C MET A 96 1.94 -10.43 24.12
N PRO A 97 0.86 -11.20 24.34
CA PRO A 97 0.57 -12.41 23.57
C PRO A 97 0.25 -12.13 22.09
N TRP A 98 0.10 -10.86 21.72
CA TRP A 98 0.00 -10.37 20.36
C TRP A 98 0.73 -9.04 20.26
N ARG A 99 1.20 -8.72 19.06
CA ARG A 99 1.99 -7.53 18.76
C ARG A 99 1.47 -6.87 17.50
N LEU A 100 1.37 -5.54 17.50
CA LEU A 100 0.79 -4.77 16.42
C LEU A 100 1.82 -3.81 15.83
N TRP A 101 1.84 -3.73 14.51
CA TRP A 101 2.52 -2.67 13.77
C TRP A 101 1.58 -2.10 12.71
N THR A 102 1.65 -0.78 12.49
CA THR A 102 0.91 -0.10 11.44
C THR A 102 1.79 0.90 10.71
N GLY A 103 1.71 0.93 9.39
CA GLY A 103 2.43 1.88 8.54
C GLY A 103 1.52 2.53 7.50
N ALA A 104 1.82 3.78 7.16
CA ALA A 104 1.10 4.52 6.12
C ALA A 104 1.82 4.44 4.76
N ILE A 105 1.03 4.18 3.72
CA ILE A 105 1.40 4.26 2.31
C ILE A 105 0.57 5.40 1.69
N GLU A 106 1.22 6.49 1.33
CA GLU A 106 0.61 7.63 0.66
C GLU A 106 0.68 7.42 -0.85
N MET A 107 -0.46 7.23 -1.48
CA MET A 107 -0.60 7.07 -2.91
C MET A 107 -0.92 8.43 -3.54
N ALA A 108 -0.10 8.87 -4.50
CA ALA A 108 -0.40 10.07 -5.27
C ALA A 108 -1.78 9.93 -5.90
N SER A 109 -2.67 10.89 -5.64
CA SER A 109 -3.95 10.93 -6.33
C SER A 109 -3.67 11.20 -7.80
N PRO A 110 -4.34 10.49 -8.73
CA PRO A 110 -4.27 10.88 -10.14
C PRO A 110 -4.70 12.34 -10.22
N VAL A 111 -3.80 13.20 -10.70
CA VAL A 111 -4.17 14.57 -11.02
C VAL A 111 -5.32 14.44 -12.01
N PRO A 112 -6.50 15.04 -11.75
CA PRO A 112 -7.54 15.07 -12.75
C PRO A 112 -6.93 15.70 -14.00
N SER A 113 -6.71 14.91 -15.04
CA SER A 113 -6.38 15.44 -16.36
C SER A 113 -7.52 16.38 -16.70
N ASP A 114 -7.18 17.66 -16.77
CA ASP A 114 -8.05 18.81 -17.02
C ASP A 114 -9.16 18.40 -18.01
N ILE A 115 -10.35 18.09 -17.49
CA ILE A 115 -11.51 17.72 -18.31
C ILE A 115 -11.91 19.00 -19.01
N GLY A 116 -11.34 19.19 -20.20
CA GLY A 116 -11.71 20.20 -21.19
C GLY A 116 -12.01 21.56 -20.58
N ALA A 117 -11.00 22.43 -20.53
CA ALA A 117 -11.25 23.86 -20.62
C ALA A 117 -12.15 24.10 -21.86
N VAL A 118 -13.46 24.16 -21.65
CA VAL A 118 -14.42 24.67 -22.62
C VAL A 118 -14.01 26.11 -22.82
N ARG A 119 -13.19 26.36 -23.85
CA ARG A 119 -12.91 27.71 -24.29
C ARG A 119 -14.27 28.35 -24.59
N PRO A 120 -14.68 29.43 -23.91
CA PRO A 120 -15.84 30.17 -24.36
C PRO A 120 -15.53 30.64 -25.79
N ARG A 121 -16.37 30.20 -26.73
CA ARG A 121 -16.29 30.54 -28.14
C ARG A 121 -16.35 32.06 -28.25
N VAL A 122 -15.24 32.67 -28.65
CA VAL A 122 -15.15 34.10 -28.95
C VAL A 122 -16.21 34.42 -30.01
N GLN A 123 -17.17 35.28 -29.66
CA GLN A 123 -18.11 35.87 -30.61
C GLN A 123 -17.54 37.23 -31.05
N PRO A 124 -17.18 37.45 -32.32
CA PRO A 124 -16.72 38.76 -32.77
C PRO A 124 -17.93 39.69 -32.86
N ARG A 125 -18.05 40.64 -31.93
CA ARG A 125 -18.97 41.77 -32.08
C ARG A 125 -18.28 42.87 -32.88
N GLY A 126 -18.71 42.99 -34.13
CA GLY A 126 -18.94 44.24 -34.85
C GLY A 126 -17.79 45.25 -34.92
N LEU A 127 -17.19 45.36 -36.11
CA LEU A 127 -16.55 46.58 -36.59
C LEU A 127 -17.54 47.75 -36.48
N HIS A 128 -17.30 48.68 -35.55
CA HIS A 128 -17.88 50.01 -35.60
C HIS A 128 -16.90 50.89 -36.37
N LEU A 129 -17.25 51.20 -37.62
CA LEU A 129 -16.62 52.27 -38.40
C LEU A 129 -17.01 53.63 -37.78
N PRO A 130 -16.10 54.61 -37.71
CA PRO A 130 -16.47 55.98 -37.41
C PRO A 130 -17.10 56.63 -38.66
N LEU A 131 -18.25 57.28 -38.49
CA LEU A 131 -18.77 58.23 -39.46
C LEU A 131 -18.49 59.65 -38.96
N SER A 132 -17.69 60.35 -39.77
CA SER A 132 -17.59 61.81 -40.01
C SER A 132 -17.52 62.76 -38.82
#